data_AF-A0A924B9C6-F1
#
_entry.id   AF-A0A924B9C6-F1
#
_cell.length_a   1.000
_cell.length_b   1.000
_cell.length_c   1.000
_cell.angle_alpha   90.00
_cell.angle_beta   90.00
_cell.angle_gamma   90.00
#
_symmetry.space_group_name_H-M   'P 1'
#
loop_
_entity.id
_entity.type
_entity.pdbx_description
1 polymer ?
#
loop_
_entity_poly.entity_id
_entity_poly.type
_entity_poly.pdbx_seq_one_letter_code
_entity_poly.pdbx_strand_id
1 'polypeptide(L)'
;MKHLIALIFVFSSLPAFSYQLRSQIAINQSNELDKRLIMTCLNGETVCQDTCNIANGCILQETICEDCASAKSQLLRTMVTDIKSIFKTDPMFVESVLVSKFFREKKFMTISYDTFLNFFTPEKKDQIKADFESLCYVDVDSAMMLVTLDEKNQMEDLVGTICHDRLGYSSILPMELHPNFSNKTLDFWKNLGVGVKLD
;
A
#
# COMPACT_ATOMS: atom_id res chain seq x y z
N MET A 1 -5.25 31.80 47.13
CA MET A 1 -4.26 30.76 46.78
C MET A 1 -4.99 29.60 46.12
N LYS A 2 -4.49 29.15 44.96
CA LYS A 2 -4.77 27.88 44.28
C LYS A 2 -6.08 27.77 43.50
N HIS A 3 -6.10 28.36 42.30
CA HIS A 3 -6.84 27.79 41.19
C HIS A 3 -6.01 26.62 40.63
N LEU A 4 -6.47 25.40 40.84
CA LEU A 4 -5.88 24.20 40.28
C LEU A 4 -6.48 24.00 38.88
N ILE A 5 -5.80 24.50 37.85
CA ILE A 5 -6.14 24.20 36.46
C ILE A 5 -5.57 22.80 36.18
N ALA A 6 -6.44 21.79 36.21
CA ALA A 6 -6.12 20.45 35.74
C ALA A 6 -6.11 20.49 34.20
N LEU A 7 -4.92 20.64 33.64
CA LEU A 7 -4.69 20.53 32.20
C LEU A 7 -4.71 19.04 31.83
N ILE A 8 -5.88 18.54 31.44
CA ILE A 8 -6.02 17.19 30.88
C ILE A 8 -5.44 17.24 29.46
N PHE A 9 -4.16 16.87 29.32
CA PHE A 9 -3.60 16.49 28.02
C PHE A 9 -4.29 15.19 27.59
N VAL A 10 -5.35 15.31 26.82
CA VAL A 10 -5.83 14.20 25.99
C VAL A 10 -4.77 14.01 24.91
N PHE A 11 -3.77 13.19 25.20
CA PHE A 11 -2.93 12.61 24.16
C PHE A 11 -3.86 11.73 23.31
N SER A 12 -4.37 12.28 22.22
CA SER A 12 -4.92 11.50 21.14
C SER A 12 -3.78 10.62 20.63
N SER A 13 -3.71 9.38 21.11
CA SER A 13 -2.85 8.34 20.57
C SER A 13 -3.35 8.07 19.16
N LEU A 14 -2.85 8.85 18.19
CA LEU A 14 -2.92 8.43 16.80
C LEU A 14 -2.28 7.05 16.73
N PRO A 15 -2.90 6.08 16.03
CA PRO A 15 -2.28 4.78 15.82
C PRO A 15 -0.94 5.02 15.13
N ALA A 16 0.14 4.87 15.88
CA ALA A 16 1.48 4.96 15.35
C ALA A 16 1.76 3.62 14.68
N PHE A 17 1.58 3.54 13.37
CA PHE A 17 2.00 2.38 12.60
C PHE A 17 3.52 2.25 12.73
N SER A 18 3.99 1.27 13.49
CA SER A 18 5.42 1.08 13.73
C SER A 18 6.00 -0.08 12.91
N TYR A 19 5.53 -0.21 11.67
CA TYR A 19 6.13 -1.11 10.68
C TYR A 19 6.59 -0.32 9.44
N GLN A 20 7.54 -0.91 8.73
CA GLN A 20 8.10 -0.37 7.50
C GLN A 20 7.91 -1.38 6.38
N LEU A 21 7.41 -0.93 5.25
CA LEU A 21 7.32 -1.69 4.00
C LEU A 21 8.30 -1.06 3.01
N ARG A 22 9.21 -1.85 2.45
CA ARG A 22 10.20 -1.35 1.49
C ARG A 22 10.24 -2.25 0.27
N SER A 23 9.94 -1.70 -0.90
CA SER A 23 10.13 -2.39 -2.18
C SER A 23 11.63 -2.51 -2.47
N GLN A 24 12.08 -3.71 -2.77
CA GLN A 24 13.46 -4.00 -3.18
C GLN A 24 13.46 -4.86 -4.44
N ILE A 25 14.33 -4.51 -5.38
CA ILE A 25 14.67 -5.37 -6.52
C ILE A 25 15.94 -6.13 -6.16
N ALA A 26 15.87 -7.45 -6.16
CA ALA A 26 17.00 -8.36 -5.95
C ALA A 26 17.20 -9.23 -7.20
N ILE A 27 18.33 -9.91 -7.28
CA ILE A 27 18.54 -10.98 -8.27
C ILE A 27 18.35 -12.31 -7.54
N ASN A 28 17.50 -13.18 -8.07
CA ASN A 28 17.23 -14.50 -7.49
C ASN A 28 18.34 -15.51 -7.86
N GLN A 29 18.21 -16.75 -7.37
CA GLN A 29 19.18 -17.83 -7.65
C GLN A 29 19.22 -18.26 -9.13
N SER A 30 18.16 -17.96 -9.88
CA SER A 30 18.05 -18.20 -11.32
C SER A 30 18.63 -17.05 -12.17
N ASN A 31 19.25 -16.05 -11.53
CA ASN A 31 19.77 -14.85 -12.18
C ASN A 31 18.69 -13.98 -12.85
N GLU A 32 17.49 -14.00 -12.30
CA GLU A 32 16.36 -13.17 -12.74
C GLU A 32 16.12 -12.03 -11.75
N LEU A 33 15.60 -10.91 -12.27
CA LEU A 33 15.16 -9.80 -11.42
C LEU A 33 13.92 -10.22 -10.63
N ASP A 34 13.98 -10.04 -9.32
CA ASP A 34 12.97 -10.45 -8.37
C ASP A 34 12.59 -9.26 -7.51
N LYS A 35 11.35 -8.80 -7.63
CA LYS A 35 10.82 -7.68 -6.86
C LYS A 35 10.17 -8.23 -5.59
N ARG A 36 10.58 -7.69 -4.45
CA ARG A 36 10.17 -8.16 -3.13
C ARG A 36 9.77 -6.98 -2.25
N LEU A 37 8.84 -7.23 -1.34
CA LEU A 37 8.44 -6.25 -0.33
C LEU A 37 9.00 -6.69 1.02
N ILE A 38 9.93 -5.91 1.57
CA ILE A 38 10.50 -6.16 2.89
C ILE A 38 9.60 -5.51 3.93
N MET A 39 9.06 -6.32 4.84
CA MET A 39 8.32 -5.84 6.01
C MET A 39 9.22 -5.91 7.24
N THR A 40 9.34 -4.81 7.97
CA THR A 40 10.10 -4.71 9.23
C THR A 40 9.19 -4.14 10.31
N CYS A 41 9.19 -4.74 11.50
CA CYS A 41 8.35 -4.29 12.62
C CYS A 41 9.20 -3.87 13.81
N LEU A 42 8.75 -2.81 14.50
CA LEU A 42 9.27 -2.46 15.81
C LEU A 42 8.68 -3.35 16.91
N ASN A 43 9.38 -3.40 18.04
CA ASN A 43 8.98 -4.17 19.21
C ASN A 43 7.59 -3.73 19.69
N GLY A 44 6.66 -4.69 19.79
CA GLY A 44 5.30 -4.46 20.29
C GLY A 44 4.19 -4.62 19.25
N GLU A 45 4.53 -4.61 17.96
CA GLU A 45 3.57 -4.88 16.89
C GLU A 45 3.44 -6.37 16.59
N THR A 46 2.22 -6.83 16.30
CA THR A 46 1.98 -8.22 15.90
C THR A 46 1.97 -8.41 14.38
N VAL A 47 1.90 -7.36 13.57
CA VAL A 47 1.70 -7.47 12.11
C VAL A 47 2.76 -8.34 11.41
N CYS A 48 4.03 -8.30 11.83
CA CYS A 48 5.06 -9.20 11.28
C CYS A 48 4.90 -10.63 11.76
N GLN A 49 4.60 -10.82 13.05
CA GLN A 49 4.33 -12.13 13.62
C GLN A 49 3.11 -12.77 12.95
N ASP A 50 2.04 -12.01 12.74
CA ASP A 50 0.81 -12.48 12.14
C ASP A 50 1.01 -12.78 10.66
N THR A 51 1.72 -11.94 9.92
CA THR A 51 1.93 -12.16 8.47
C THR A 51 2.88 -13.31 8.19
N CYS A 52 3.98 -13.41 8.94
CA CYS A 52 5.15 -14.21 8.55
C CYS A 52 5.64 -15.18 9.64
N ASN A 53 4.99 -15.24 10.80
CA ASN A 53 5.45 -15.98 11.98
C ASN A 53 6.84 -15.55 12.50
N ILE A 54 7.27 -14.32 12.20
CA ILE A 54 8.55 -13.74 12.65
C ILE A 54 8.28 -12.34 13.21
N ALA A 55 8.65 -12.10 14.47
CA ALA A 55 8.31 -10.86 15.18
C ALA A 55 8.90 -9.58 14.56
N ASN A 56 10.13 -9.63 14.03
CA ASN A 56 10.88 -8.42 13.68
C ASN A 56 10.79 -8.04 12.19
N GLY A 57 10.29 -8.94 11.34
CA GLY A 57 10.22 -8.69 9.91
C GLY A 57 10.32 -9.94 9.06
N CYS A 58 10.01 -9.78 7.78
CA CYS A 58 10.06 -10.82 6.77
C CYS A 58 10.12 -10.23 5.36
N ILE A 59 10.43 -11.11 4.41
CA ILE A 59 10.37 -10.83 2.98
C ILE A 59 9.01 -11.35 2.49
N LEU A 60 8.20 -10.45 1.97
CA LEU A 60 6.96 -10.77 1.28
C LEU A 60 7.28 -10.89 -0.21
N GLN A 61 6.96 -12.04 -0.79
CA GLN A 61 7.16 -12.29 -2.21
C GLN A 61 6.06 -11.58 -3.00
N GLU A 62 6.44 -10.61 -3.84
CA GLU A 62 5.49 -10.03 -4.79
C GLU A 62 5.29 -11.02 -5.93
N THR A 63 4.06 -11.12 -6.41
CA THR A 63 3.76 -11.94 -7.58
C THR A 63 4.23 -11.19 -8.83
N ILE A 64 5.00 -11.87 -9.68
CA ILE A 64 5.41 -11.32 -10.97
C ILE A 64 4.17 -11.12 -11.81
N CYS A 65 3.92 -9.89 -12.23
CA CYS A 65 2.82 -9.64 -13.14
C CYS A 65 3.18 -9.99 -14.58
N GLU A 66 2.34 -10.80 -15.22
CA GLU A 66 2.47 -11.19 -16.62
C GLU A 66 1.79 -10.16 -17.53
N ASP A 67 2.52 -9.66 -18.53
CA ASP A 67 2.04 -8.68 -19.52
C ASP A 67 1.47 -7.36 -18.96
N CYS A 68 1.75 -7.04 -17.70
CA CYS A 68 1.33 -5.79 -17.05
C CYS A 68 1.77 -4.53 -17.76
N ALA A 69 2.99 -4.53 -18.31
CA ALA A 69 3.57 -3.40 -19.02
C ALA A 69 3.04 -3.26 -20.46
N SER A 70 2.20 -4.21 -20.91
CA SER A 70 1.56 -4.11 -22.23
C SER A 70 0.51 -2.99 -22.21
N ALA A 71 0.28 -2.39 -23.38
CA ALA A 71 -0.75 -1.36 -23.58
C ALA A 71 -2.19 -1.82 -23.24
N LYS A 72 -2.39 -3.11 -22.89
CA LYS A 72 -3.67 -3.69 -22.49
C LYS A 72 -4.00 -3.49 -21.02
N SER A 73 -3.03 -3.19 -20.15
CA SER A 73 -3.32 -2.92 -18.74
C SER A 73 -3.98 -1.54 -18.60
N GLN A 74 -5.32 -1.54 -18.56
CA GLN A 74 -6.10 -0.32 -18.35
C GLN A 74 -5.80 0.29 -16.99
N LEU A 75 -5.61 -0.54 -15.95
CA LEU A 75 -5.28 -0.06 -14.62
C LEU A 75 -3.91 0.63 -14.58
N LEU A 76 -2.88 0.03 -15.18
CA LEU A 76 -1.56 0.67 -15.26
C LEU A 76 -1.63 2.01 -15.99
N ARG A 77 -2.33 2.05 -17.13
CA ARG A 77 -2.53 3.29 -17.89
C ARG A 77 -3.21 4.34 -17.03
N THR A 78 -4.30 3.99 -16.36
CA THR A 78 -4.99 4.89 -15.43
C THR A 78 -4.06 5.42 -14.33
N MET A 79 -3.27 4.54 -13.71
CA MET A 79 -2.34 4.93 -12.64
C MET A 79 -1.32 5.97 -13.10
N VAL A 80 -0.81 5.87 -14.34
CA VAL A 80 0.20 6.82 -14.84
C VAL A 80 -0.39 8.08 -15.50
N THR A 81 -1.66 8.05 -15.92
CA THR A 81 -2.28 9.20 -16.59
C THR A 81 -3.18 10.05 -15.71
N ASP A 82 -3.97 9.44 -14.82
CA ASP A 82 -5.10 10.15 -14.20
C ASP A 82 -5.54 9.57 -12.84
N ILE A 83 -4.59 9.01 -12.07
CA ILE A 83 -4.87 8.28 -10.83
C ILE A 83 -5.65 9.13 -9.83
N LYS A 84 -5.33 10.41 -9.67
CA LYS A 84 -5.98 11.32 -8.71
C LYS A 84 -7.41 11.70 -9.06
N SER A 85 -7.78 11.63 -10.34
CA SER A 85 -9.14 11.94 -10.77
C SER A 85 -10.03 10.72 -10.62
N ILE A 86 -9.48 9.54 -10.90
CA ILE A 86 -10.21 8.27 -10.92
C ILE A 86 -10.27 7.62 -9.55
N PHE A 87 -9.24 7.78 -8.74
CA PHE A 87 -9.13 7.15 -7.43
C PHE A 87 -9.03 8.18 -6.31
N LYS A 88 -9.54 7.80 -5.15
CA LYS A 88 -9.41 8.53 -3.88
C LYS A 88 -9.03 7.53 -2.79
N THR A 89 -8.31 8.01 -1.79
CA THR A 89 -8.08 7.26 -0.56
C THR A 89 -9.20 7.53 0.45
N ASP A 90 -9.39 6.63 1.42
CA ASP A 90 -10.14 6.90 2.65
C ASP A 90 -9.15 7.30 3.76
N PRO A 91 -9.42 8.33 4.58
CA PRO A 91 -8.52 8.71 5.68
C PRO A 91 -8.41 7.65 6.77
N MET A 92 -9.29 6.65 6.78
CA MET A 92 -9.20 5.53 7.70
C MET A 92 -8.14 4.54 7.22
N PHE A 93 -7.04 4.50 7.97
CA PHE A 93 -5.98 3.52 7.78
C PHE A 93 -6.50 2.08 7.88
N VAL A 94 -5.89 1.19 7.10
CA VAL A 94 -6.17 -0.25 7.17
C VAL A 94 -5.60 -0.82 8.48
N GLU A 95 -6.44 -1.54 9.23
CA GLU A 95 -6.02 -2.21 10.47
C GLU A 95 -4.97 -3.30 10.23
N SER A 96 -4.01 -3.43 11.14
CA SER A 96 -2.90 -4.41 11.04
C SER A 96 -3.37 -5.84 10.79
N VAL A 97 -4.50 -6.26 11.38
CA VAL A 97 -5.08 -7.60 11.17
C VAL A 97 -5.45 -7.82 9.69
N LEU A 98 -6.04 -6.81 9.05
CA LEU A 98 -6.41 -6.87 7.63
C LEU A 98 -5.17 -6.81 6.74
N VAL A 99 -4.18 -5.99 7.10
CA VAL A 99 -2.88 -5.94 6.40
C VAL A 99 -2.22 -7.31 6.41
N SER A 100 -2.12 -7.96 7.57
CA SER A 100 -1.55 -9.31 7.67
C SER A 100 -2.36 -10.34 6.89
N LYS A 101 -3.69 -10.25 6.94
CA LYS A 101 -4.56 -11.14 6.16
C LYS A 101 -4.32 -10.99 4.66
N PHE A 102 -4.24 -9.75 4.17
CA PHE A 102 -3.96 -9.45 2.77
C PHE A 102 -2.66 -10.10 2.30
N PHE A 103 -1.55 -9.83 3.01
CA PHE A 103 -0.24 -10.30 2.61
C PHE A 103 -0.07 -11.83 2.68
N ARG A 104 -0.91 -12.53 3.44
CA ARG A 104 -0.94 -14.01 3.47
C ARG A 104 -1.80 -14.62 2.39
N GLU A 105 -2.91 -13.97 2.04
CA GLU A 105 -3.99 -14.62 1.25
C GLU A 105 -4.06 -14.16 -0.20
N LYS A 106 -3.43 -13.02 -0.56
CA LYS A 106 -3.60 -12.40 -1.88
C LYS A 106 -2.33 -12.46 -2.72
N LYS A 107 -2.51 -12.68 -4.03
CA LYS A 107 -1.48 -12.34 -5.01
C LYS A 107 -1.46 -10.82 -5.16
N PHE A 108 -0.30 -10.23 -4.96
CA PHE A 108 -0.17 -8.79 -4.99
C PHE A 108 1.15 -8.37 -5.62
N MET A 109 1.19 -7.13 -6.06
CA MET A 109 2.42 -6.43 -6.39
C MET A 109 2.34 -4.99 -5.86
N THR A 110 3.49 -4.40 -5.62
CA THR A 110 3.58 -2.96 -5.37
C THR A 110 4.01 -2.24 -6.64
N ILE A 111 3.68 -0.96 -6.76
CA ILE A 111 4.17 -0.11 -7.85
C ILE A 111 4.64 1.21 -7.23
N SER A 112 5.95 1.42 -7.23
CA SER A 112 6.56 2.70 -6.88
C SER A 112 6.72 3.55 -8.14
N TYR A 113 6.82 4.88 -7.99
CA TYR A 113 7.10 5.75 -9.13
C TYR A 113 8.46 5.42 -9.80
N ASP A 114 9.42 4.89 -9.03
CA ASP A 114 10.73 4.41 -9.51
C ASP A 114 10.61 3.25 -10.49
N THR A 115 9.51 2.50 -10.47
CA THR A 115 9.29 1.40 -11.43
C THR A 115 9.27 1.92 -12.87
N PHE A 116 9.01 3.22 -13.07
CA PHE A 116 8.94 3.85 -14.38
C PHE A 116 10.24 4.55 -14.82
N LEU A 117 11.36 4.30 -14.14
CA LEU A 117 12.66 4.99 -14.37
C LEU A 117 13.15 4.98 -15.83
N ASN A 118 12.74 4.04 -16.67
CA ASN A 118 13.16 3.97 -18.07
C ASN A 118 12.03 4.24 -19.09
N PHE A 119 10.81 4.50 -18.63
CA PHE A 119 9.64 4.60 -19.51
C PHE A 119 9.21 6.04 -19.79
N PHE A 120 9.53 6.98 -18.89
CA PHE A 120 9.06 8.35 -18.98
C PHE A 120 10.20 9.38 -18.88
N THR A 121 9.92 10.60 -19.33
CA THR A 121 10.83 11.74 -19.12
C THR A 121 10.91 12.09 -17.63
N PRO A 122 11.99 12.75 -17.17
CA PRO A 122 12.10 13.20 -15.77
C PRO A 122 10.90 13.99 -15.28
N GLU A 123 10.39 14.93 -16.09
CA GLU A 123 9.24 15.78 -15.73
C GLU A 123 7.97 14.95 -15.50
N LYS A 124 7.74 13.94 -16.36
CA LYS A 124 6.59 13.05 -16.20
C LYS A 124 6.75 12.13 -14.98
N LYS A 125 7.98 11.74 -14.61
CA LYS A 125 8.23 10.98 -13.36
C LYS A 125 7.95 11.81 -12.13
N ASP A 126 8.40 13.06 -12.11
CA ASP A 126 8.14 13.97 -10.98
C ASP A 126 6.63 14.21 -10.84
N GLN A 127 5.91 14.32 -11.96
CA GLN A 127 4.45 14.39 -11.94
C GLN A 127 3.80 13.12 -11.38
N ILE A 128 4.25 11.93 -11.82
CA ILE A 128 3.72 10.65 -11.30
C ILE A 128 4.01 10.51 -9.81
N LYS A 129 5.22 10.89 -9.37
CA LYS A 129 5.61 10.91 -7.96
C LYS A 129 4.66 11.80 -7.15
N ALA A 130 4.47 13.04 -7.59
CA ALA A 130 3.57 13.98 -6.94
C ALA A 130 2.11 13.49 -6.93
N ASP A 131 1.64 12.86 -8.03
CA ASP A 131 0.30 12.29 -8.09
C ASP A 131 0.15 11.12 -7.09
N PHE A 132 1.15 10.25 -6.95
CA PHE A 132 1.14 9.15 -5.98
C PHE A 132 1.17 9.66 -4.54
N GLU A 133 2.03 10.63 -4.24
CA GLU A 133 2.15 11.25 -2.91
C GLU A 133 0.88 12.02 -2.53
N SER A 134 0.18 12.62 -3.50
CA SER A 134 -1.09 13.33 -3.26
C SER A 134 -2.23 12.44 -2.78
N LEU A 135 -2.11 11.12 -2.94
CA LEU A 135 -3.07 10.14 -2.41
C LEU A 135 -2.87 9.90 -0.90
N CYS A 136 -1.78 10.40 -0.32
CA CYS A 136 -1.54 10.33 1.13
C CYS A 136 -2.13 11.57 1.84
N TYR A 137 -2.68 11.37 3.04
CA TYR A 137 -3.28 12.45 3.84
C TYR A 137 -2.27 13.34 4.59
N VAL A 138 -1.03 12.87 4.70
CA VAL A 138 0.04 13.55 5.42
C VAL A 138 1.19 13.80 4.46
N ASP A 139 2.05 14.74 4.83
CA ASP A 139 3.31 14.97 4.11
C ASP A 139 4.19 13.71 4.21
N VAL A 140 4.39 13.05 3.08
CA VAL A 140 5.08 11.77 2.94
C VAL A 140 6.42 11.94 2.22
N ASP A 141 7.36 11.06 2.50
CA ASP A 141 8.63 10.98 1.77
C ASP A 141 8.46 10.24 0.42
N SER A 142 7.55 9.26 0.40
CA SER A 142 7.20 8.50 -0.80
C SER A 142 5.88 7.75 -0.65
N ALA A 143 5.32 7.36 -1.79
CA ALA A 143 4.11 6.53 -1.86
C ALA A 143 4.28 5.39 -2.88
N MET A 144 3.67 4.24 -2.58
CA MET A 144 3.60 3.08 -3.47
C MET A 144 2.16 2.61 -3.62
N MET A 145 1.78 2.18 -4.82
CA MET A 145 0.46 1.60 -5.07
C MET A 145 0.47 0.12 -4.73
N LEU A 146 -0.61 -0.36 -4.12
CA LEU A 146 -0.82 -1.78 -3.79
C LEU A 146 -1.91 -2.35 -4.68
N VAL A 147 -1.54 -3.33 -5.50
CA VAL A 147 -2.39 -3.88 -6.56
C VAL A 147 -2.56 -5.39 -6.35
N THR A 148 -3.79 -5.90 -6.46
CA THR A 148 -4.05 -7.34 -6.51
C THR A 148 -3.88 -7.88 -7.92
N LEU A 149 -3.47 -9.13 -8.00
CA LEU A 149 -3.39 -9.85 -9.27
C LEU A 149 -4.43 -10.96 -9.33
N ASP A 150 -4.97 -11.19 -10.53
CA ASP A 150 -5.88 -12.29 -10.81
C ASP A 150 -5.16 -13.65 -10.89
N GLU A 151 -5.91 -14.71 -11.21
CA GLU A 151 -5.33 -16.05 -11.33
C GLU A 151 -4.32 -16.21 -12.47
N LYS A 152 -4.32 -15.29 -13.43
CA LYS A 152 -3.39 -15.24 -14.56
C LYS A 152 -2.25 -14.25 -14.32
N ASN A 153 -2.06 -13.80 -13.07
CA ASN A 153 -1.06 -12.83 -12.69
C ASN A 153 -1.20 -11.49 -13.44
N GLN A 154 -2.42 -11.06 -13.78
CA GLN A 154 -2.71 -9.76 -14.38
C GLN A 154 -3.24 -8.79 -13.31
N MET A 155 -3.02 -7.48 -13.49
CA MET A 155 -3.58 -6.46 -12.58
C MET A 155 -5.10 -6.54 -12.56
N GLU A 156 -5.67 -6.78 -11.38
CA GLU A 156 -7.10 -6.82 -11.16
C GLU A 156 -7.58 -5.48 -10.58
N ASP A 157 -7.17 -5.16 -9.36
CA ASP A 157 -7.65 -3.97 -8.63
C ASP A 157 -6.51 -3.21 -7.93
N LEU A 158 -6.63 -1.88 -7.93
CA LEU A 158 -5.84 -1.01 -7.07
C LEU A 158 -6.55 -0.91 -5.72
N VAL A 159 -6.00 -1.56 -4.70
CA VAL A 159 -6.68 -1.75 -3.41
C VAL A 159 -6.18 -0.79 -2.33
N GLY A 160 -5.01 -0.18 -2.51
CA GLY A 160 -4.49 0.77 -1.53
C GLY A 160 -3.28 1.55 -1.98
N THR A 161 -2.93 2.54 -1.18
CA THR A 161 -1.66 3.26 -1.25
C THR A 161 -0.90 3.03 0.05
N ILE A 162 0.36 2.63 -0.09
CA ILE A 162 1.33 2.56 0.99
C ILE A 162 2.01 3.94 1.06
N CYS A 163 1.81 4.63 2.18
CA CYS A 163 2.36 5.97 2.44
C CYS A 163 3.53 5.86 3.42
N HIS A 164 4.70 6.36 3.04
CA HIS A 164 5.88 6.39 3.89
C HIS A 164 6.08 7.78 4.51
N ASP A 165 6.08 7.86 5.83
CA ASP A 165 6.43 9.10 6.51
C ASP A 165 7.94 9.39 6.45
N ARG A 166 8.35 10.57 6.91
CA ARG A 166 9.76 10.99 6.94
C ARG A 166 10.65 10.16 7.88
N LEU A 167 10.06 9.35 8.76
CA LEU A 167 10.75 8.40 9.64
C LEU A 167 10.83 7.01 9.00
N GLY A 168 10.24 6.82 7.82
CA GLY A 168 10.19 5.58 7.06
C GLY A 168 9.08 4.62 7.50
N TYR A 169 8.20 5.03 8.42
CA TYR A 169 7.04 4.21 8.80
C TYR A 169 6.00 4.19 7.70
N SER A 170 5.33 3.05 7.58
CA SER A 170 4.38 2.78 6.52
C SER A 170 2.97 2.73 7.07
N SER A 171 2.06 3.41 6.38
CA SER A 171 0.62 3.27 6.58
C SER A 171 -0.02 2.84 5.27
N ILE A 172 -1.09 2.04 5.34
CA ILE A 172 -1.87 1.67 4.15
C ILE A 172 -3.19 2.42 4.21
N LEU A 173 -3.45 3.21 3.19
CA LEU A 173 -4.73 3.85 2.95
C LEU A 173 -5.50 3.01 1.93
N PRO A 174 -6.77 2.65 2.20
CA PRO A 174 -7.57 1.91 1.25
C PRO A 174 -7.88 2.82 0.05
N MET A 175 -7.91 2.22 -1.14
CA MET A 175 -8.23 2.93 -2.37
C MET A 175 -9.66 2.65 -2.82
N GLU A 176 -10.35 3.70 -3.24
CA GLU A 176 -11.68 3.62 -3.82
C GLU A 176 -11.73 4.37 -5.16
N LEU A 177 -12.66 3.96 -6.03
CA LEU A 177 -13.01 4.78 -7.19
C LEU A 177 -13.69 6.07 -6.73
N HIS A 178 -13.35 7.17 -7.38
CA HIS A 178 -14.00 8.43 -7.16
C HIS A 178 -15.49 8.31 -7.57
N PRO A 179 -16.45 8.86 -6.80
CA PRO A 179 -17.88 8.67 -7.03
C PRO A 179 -18.35 9.02 -8.46
N ASN A 180 -17.69 10.01 -9.07
CA ASN A 180 -17.93 10.43 -10.45
C ASN A 180 -17.71 9.31 -11.49
N PHE A 181 -16.93 8.27 -11.16
CA PHE A 181 -16.61 7.16 -12.05
C PHE A 181 -17.33 5.87 -11.66
N SER A 182 -17.71 5.71 -10.39
CA SER A 182 -18.49 4.56 -9.92
C SER A 182 -19.21 4.88 -8.62
N ASN A 183 -20.50 4.53 -8.54
CA ASN A 183 -21.28 4.54 -7.29
C ASN A 183 -21.12 3.25 -6.48
N LYS A 184 -20.38 2.25 -6.98
CA LYS A 184 -20.04 1.06 -6.21
C LYS A 184 -18.86 1.38 -5.30
N THR A 185 -19.07 1.32 -3.99
CA THR A 185 -17.98 1.25 -3.01
C THR A 185 -17.22 -0.05 -3.25
N LEU A 186 -16.01 0.04 -3.79
CA LEU A 186 -15.08 -1.09 -3.88
C LEU A 186 -14.42 -1.26 -2.51
N ASP A 187 -15.18 -1.80 -1.58
CA ASP A 187 -14.71 -1.93 -0.20
C ASP A 187 -13.90 -3.21 0.01
N PHE A 188 -12.80 -3.31 -0.74
CA PHE A 188 -11.93 -4.48 -0.74
C PHE A 188 -11.53 -4.88 0.69
N TRP A 189 -11.10 -3.91 1.49
CA TRP A 189 -10.62 -4.17 2.86
C TRP A 189 -11.74 -4.57 3.82
N LYS A 190 -12.94 -3.99 3.72
CA LYS A 190 -14.09 -4.47 4.51
C LYS A 190 -14.47 -5.90 4.11
N ASN A 191 -14.50 -6.20 2.81
CA ASN A 191 -14.81 -7.56 2.33
C ASN A 191 -13.74 -8.58 2.75
N LEU A 192 -12.47 -8.17 2.80
CA LEU A 192 -11.38 -9.00 3.33
C LEU A 192 -11.60 -9.34 4.81
N GLY A 193 -12.10 -8.38 5.61
CA GLY A 193 -12.47 -8.58 7.01
C GLY A 193 -13.69 -9.48 7.23
N VAL A 194 -14.62 -9.53 6.27
CA VAL A 194 -15.89 -10.28 6.35
C VAL A 194 -15.73 -11.77 6.01
N GLY A 195 -14.51 -12.26 5.76
CA GLY A 195 -14.21 -13.64 5.38
C GLY A 195 -15.05 -14.72 6.06
N VAL A 196 -16.10 -15.13 5.34
CA VAL A 196 -16.66 -16.48 5.15
C VAL A 196 -16.47 -17.43 6.33
N LYS A 197 -17.57 -17.74 7.03
CA LYS A 197 -17.68 -18.97 7.81
C LYS A 197 -17.28 -20.14 6.93
N LEU A 198 -16.19 -20.81 7.28
CA LEU A 198 -15.94 -22.18 6.85
C LEU A 198 -17.05 -23.01 7.47
N ASP A 199 -17.97 -23.50 6.64
CA ASP A 199 -18.75 -24.69 6.97
C ASP A 199 -17.82 -25.92 6.96
#